data_AF-A0A971LHJ0-F1
#
_entry.id   AF-A0A971LHJ0-F1
#
_cell.length_a   1.000
_cell.length_b   1.000
_cell.length_c   1.000
_cell.angle_alpha   90.00
_cell.angle_beta   90.00
_cell.angle_gamma   90.00
#
_symmetry.space_group_name_H-M   'P 1'
#
loop_
_entity.id
_entity.type
_entity.pdbx_description
1 polymer ?
#
loop_
_entity_poly.entity_id
_entity_poly.type
_entity_poly.pdbx_seq_one_letter_code
_entity_poly.pdbx_strand_id
1 'polypeptide(L)'
;MYADEVTESMLHAVEETNRRRSVQEEYNRVHGIVPQSIVKDVRDVIDTLAEVAEDEGLDESFIDDVLENRLGRMKRKELEKLSVSLEKDMKKAAAALAFEEAARLRDMLVSVKGRLNSED
;
A
#
# COMPACT_ATOMS: atom_id res chain seq x y z
N MET A 1 3.35 8.60 -24.56
CA MET A 1 3.84 9.96 -24.26
C MET A 1 2.99 10.92 -25.04
N TYR A 2 2.47 11.99 -24.41
CA TYR A 2 1.77 13.06 -25.12
C TYR A 2 2.73 14.23 -25.29
N ALA A 3 3.04 14.57 -26.54
CA ALA A 3 3.92 15.67 -26.91
C ALA A 3 3.61 16.10 -28.35
N ASP A 4 3.80 17.37 -28.66
CA ASP A 4 3.54 17.91 -30.00
C ASP A 4 4.67 17.59 -30.98
N GLU A 5 5.90 17.46 -30.48
CA GLU A 5 7.08 17.10 -31.27
C GLU A 5 7.92 16.02 -30.57
N VAL A 6 8.66 15.25 -31.36
CA VAL A 6 9.59 14.25 -30.85
C VAL A 6 10.94 14.92 -30.62
N THR A 7 11.32 15.07 -29.36
CA THR A 7 12.66 15.54 -28.99
C THR A 7 13.70 14.42 -29.19
N GLU A 8 14.97 14.80 -29.33
CA GLU A 8 16.09 13.84 -29.45
C GLU A 8 16.16 12.86 -28.27
N SER A 9 15.95 13.34 -27.04
CA SER A 9 15.87 12.48 -25.85
C SER A 9 14.72 11.47 -25.91
N MET A 10 13.56 11.90 -26.45
CA MET A 10 12.42 10.99 -26.65
C MET A 10 12.73 9.95 -27.72
N LEU A 11 13.39 10.34 -28.81
CA LEU A 11 13.80 9.43 -29.87
C LEU A 11 14.70 8.33 -29.30
N HIS A 12 15.76 8.70 -28.57
CA HIS A 12 16.65 7.74 -27.92
C HIS A 12 15.95 6.82 -26.93
N ALA A 13 15.04 7.36 -26.10
CA ALA A 13 14.28 6.56 -25.15
C ALA A 13 13.36 5.54 -25.84
N VAL A 14 12.71 5.94 -26.94
CA VAL A 14 11.82 5.08 -27.73
C VAL A 14 12.63 4.00 -28.45
N GLU A 15 13.76 4.37 -29.08
CA GLU A 15 14.63 3.43 -29.78
C GLU A 15 15.18 2.36 -28.83
N GLU A 16 15.70 2.75 -27.66
CA GLU A 16 16.23 1.79 -26.68
C GLU A 16 15.11 0.91 -26.10
N THR A 17 13.91 1.46 -25.89
CA THR A 17 12.73 0.69 -25.46
C THR A 17 12.36 -0.36 -26.51
N ASN A 18 12.33 0.02 -27.79
CA ASN A 18 12.01 -0.88 -28.89
C ASN A 18 13.10 -1.96 -29.11
N ARG A 19 14.37 -1.59 -28.97
CA ARG A 19 15.51 -2.52 -29.03
C ARG A 19 15.40 -3.58 -27.94
N ARG A 20 15.13 -3.17 -26.69
CA ARG A 20 14.94 -4.09 -25.55
C ARG A 20 13.72 -4.99 -25.75
N ARG A 21 12.60 -4.44 -26.19
CA ARG A 21 11.36 -5.20 -26.43
C ARG A 21 11.59 -6.30 -27.48
N SER A 22 12.26 -5.99 -28.58
CA SER A 22 12.53 -6.96 -29.65
C SER A 22 13.35 -8.16 -29.15
N VAL A 23 14.36 -7.91 -28.31
CA VAL A 23 15.16 -8.96 -27.68
C VAL A 23 14.33 -9.80 -26.71
N GLN A 24 13.47 -9.17 -25.92
CA GLN A 24 12.58 -9.86 -24.96
C GLN A 24 11.54 -10.72 -25.67
N GLU A 25 10.94 -10.23 -26.76
CA GLU A 25 9.96 -10.98 -27.55
C GLU A 25 10.59 -12.21 -28.22
N GLU A 26 11.78 -12.06 -28.80
CA GLU A 26 12.53 -13.18 -29.37
C GLU A 26 12.84 -14.24 -28.31
N TYR A 27 13.36 -13.80 -27.17
CA TYR A 27 13.67 -14.69 -26.06
C TYR A 27 12.42 -15.43 -25.58
N ASN A 28 11.31 -14.72 -25.40
CA ASN A 28 10.04 -15.31 -24.98
C ASN A 28 9.53 -16.33 -25.99
N ARG A 29 9.65 -16.06 -27.30
CA ARG A 29 9.24 -16.98 -28.35
C ARG A 29 10.08 -18.27 -28.36
N VAL A 30 11.40 -18.14 -28.25
CA VAL A 30 12.32 -19.29 -28.22
C VAL A 30 12.08 -20.17 -26.98
N HIS A 31 11.72 -19.56 -25.85
CA HIS A 31 11.53 -20.26 -24.58
C HIS A 31 10.06 -20.58 -24.24
N GLY A 32 9.11 -20.24 -25.11
CA GLY A 32 7.68 -20.46 -24.87
C GLY A 32 7.11 -19.68 -23.67
N ILE A 33 7.70 -18.53 -23.32
CA ILE A 33 7.27 -17.71 -22.18
C ILE A 33 6.11 -16.82 -22.59
N VAL A 34 4.99 -16.90 -21.86
CA VAL A 34 3.85 -15.99 -22.00
C VAL A 34 3.99 -14.89 -20.95
N PRO A 35 4.12 -13.60 -21.34
CA PRO A 35 4.22 -12.50 -20.39
C PRO A 35 2.99 -12.42 -19.47
N GLN A 36 3.22 -12.35 -18.16
CA GLN A 36 2.17 -12.15 -17.16
C GLN A 36 2.56 -11.00 -16.23
N SER A 37 1.55 -10.26 -15.75
CA SER A 37 1.76 -9.22 -14.74
C SER A 37 2.17 -9.85 -13.41
N ILE A 38 3.14 -9.23 -12.73
CA ILE A 38 3.53 -9.64 -11.38
C ILE A 38 2.43 -9.23 -10.40
N VAL A 39 1.97 -10.16 -9.56
CA VAL A 39 1.09 -9.88 -8.43
C VAL A 39 1.96 -9.73 -7.18
N LYS A 40 1.91 -8.58 -6.51
CA LYS A 40 2.63 -8.32 -5.24
C LYS A 40 1.63 -7.91 -4.16
N ASP A 41 1.74 -8.51 -2.99
CA ASP A 41 0.93 -8.15 -1.83
C ASP A 41 1.34 -6.78 -1.26
N VAL A 42 0.36 -6.07 -0.70
CA VAL A 42 0.51 -4.75 -0.08
C VAL A 42 1.01 -4.94 1.36
N ARG A 43 2.23 -4.50 1.71
CA ARG A 43 2.77 -4.59 3.08
C ARG A 43 2.20 -3.49 3.98
N ASP A 44 1.59 -3.88 5.11
CA ASP A 44 0.96 -3.18 6.26
C ASP A 44 1.86 -2.11 6.92
N VAL A 45 1.91 -0.84 6.47
CA VAL A 45 1.40 0.35 7.18
C VAL A 45 1.89 0.24 8.65
N ILE A 46 1.29 -0.58 9.50
CA ILE A 46 1.51 -0.83 10.95
C ILE A 46 2.99 -0.91 11.25
N ASP A 47 3.79 -1.46 10.33
CA ASP A 47 5.24 -1.52 10.35
C ASP A 47 5.91 -0.15 10.66
N THR A 48 5.36 0.98 10.20
CA THR A 48 5.89 2.33 10.51
C THR A 48 5.39 2.87 11.85
N LEU A 49 4.25 2.39 12.37
CA LEU A 49 3.76 2.68 13.72
C LEU A 49 4.63 1.98 14.75
N ALA A 50 4.99 0.72 14.45
CA ALA A 50 5.93 -0.09 15.20
C ALA A 50 7.32 0.59 15.24
N GLU A 51 7.82 1.11 14.12
CA GLU A 51 9.12 1.84 14.09
C GLU A 51 9.19 3.05 15.04
N VAL A 52 8.08 3.75 15.35
CA VAL A 52 8.09 4.85 16.34
C VAL A 52 7.89 4.37 17.78
N ALA A 53 7.23 3.24 17.99
CA ALA A 53 7.21 2.59 19.29
C ALA A 53 8.62 2.13 19.70
N GLU A 54 9.41 1.63 18.75
CA GLU A 54 10.82 1.28 18.95
C GLU A 54 11.68 2.50 19.33
N ASP A 55 11.45 3.67 18.73
CA ASP A 55 12.26 4.88 18.93
C ASP A 55 12.05 5.57 20.31
N GLU A 56 10.86 5.41 20.92
CA GLU A 56 10.54 5.94 22.26
C GLU A 56 10.69 4.91 23.41
N GLY A 57 11.07 3.66 23.11
CA GLY A 57 11.31 2.63 24.12
C GLY A 57 10.05 2.23 24.92
N LEU A 58 8.87 2.36 24.32
CA LEU A 58 7.62 1.87 24.89
C LEU A 58 7.40 0.41 24.46
N ASP A 59 7.00 -0.44 25.40
CA ASP A 59 6.78 -1.87 25.15
C ASP A 59 5.61 -2.07 24.17
N GLU A 60 5.84 -2.68 23.01
CA GLU A 60 4.85 -2.91 21.94
C GLU A 60 3.61 -3.68 22.42
N SER A 61 3.77 -4.51 23.47
CA SER A 61 2.69 -5.25 24.10
C SER A 61 1.62 -4.36 24.76
N PHE A 62 1.98 -3.15 25.19
CA PHE A 62 1.07 -2.20 25.84
C PHE A 62 0.13 -1.50 24.84
N ILE A 63 0.54 -1.41 23.58
CA ILE A 63 -0.20 -0.74 22.50
C ILE A 63 -1.25 -1.69 21.93
N ASP A 64 -0.89 -2.97 21.75
CA ASP A 64 -1.79 -4.00 21.21
C ASP A 64 -2.93 -4.31 22.20
N ASP A 65 -2.64 -4.50 23.49
CA ASP A 65 -3.64 -4.80 24.54
C ASP A 65 -4.70 -3.68 24.71
N VAL A 66 -4.29 -2.42 24.56
CA VAL A 66 -5.17 -1.24 24.71
C VAL A 66 -6.04 -1.04 23.46
N LEU A 67 -5.48 -1.29 22.28
CA LEU A 67 -6.23 -1.33 21.02
C LEU A 67 -7.23 -2.49 21.04
N GLU A 68 -6.83 -3.65 21.56
CA GLU A 68 -7.65 -4.86 21.55
C GLU A 68 -8.89 -4.76 22.44
N ASN A 69 -8.73 -4.24 23.66
CA ASN A 69 -9.81 -4.06 24.63
C ASN A 69 -10.83 -2.98 24.23
N ARG A 70 -10.39 -1.89 23.59
CA ARG A 70 -11.28 -0.80 23.15
C ARG A 70 -12.11 -1.20 21.95
N LEU A 71 -11.49 -1.82 20.96
CA LEU A 71 -12.15 -2.24 19.74
C LEU A 71 -13.19 -3.37 20.00
N GLY A 72 -13.09 -4.12 21.10
CA GLY A 72 -14.03 -5.19 21.47
C GLY A 72 -15.29 -4.73 22.21
N ARG A 73 -15.38 -3.45 22.63
CA ARG A 73 -16.55 -2.88 23.33
C ARG A 73 -17.42 -1.99 22.43
N MET A 74 -16.98 -1.73 21.20
CA MET A 74 -17.66 -0.85 20.25
C MET A 74 -18.74 -1.60 19.48
N LYS A 75 -19.85 -0.93 19.16
CA LYS A 75 -20.91 -1.53 18.34
C LYS A 75 -20.52 -1.51 16.86
N ARG A 76 -20.91 -2.53 16.08
CA ARG A 76 -20.69 -2.62 14.62
C ARG A 76 -20.84 -1.31 13.84
N LYS A 77 -21.93 -0.56 14.08
CA LYS A 77 -22.20 0.74 13.40
C LYS A 77 -21.15 1.82 13.70
N GLU A 78 -20.49 1.76 14.85
CA GLU A 78 -19.44 2.70 15.25
C GLU A 78 -18.09 2.28 14.62
N LEU A 79 -17.82 0.98 14.53
CA LEU A 79 -16.65 0.43 13.81
C LEU A 79 -16.71 0.75 12.30
N GLU A 80 -17.89 0.66 11.67
CA GLU A 80 -18.08 1.06 10.27
C GLU A 80 -17.75 2.54 10.03
N LYS A 81 -18.26 3.44 10.89
CA LYS A 81 -17.96 4.87 10.83
C LYS A 81 -16.46 5.17 11.00
N LEU A 82 -15.81 4.45 11.92
CA LEU A 82 -14.38 4.58 12.17
C LEU A 82 -13.53 4.10 10.97
N SER A 83 -13.94 3.02 10.31
CA SER A 83 -13.28 2.52 9.10
C SER A 83 -13.31 3.54 7.96
N VAL A 84 -14.41 4.29 7.82
CA VAL A 84 -14.58 5.32 6.79
C VAL A 84 -13.73 6.56 7.10
N SER A 85 -13.64 6.98 8.38
CA SER A 85 -12.78 8.10 8.77
C SER A 85 -11.29 7.77 8.60
N LEU A 86 -10.85 6.58 9.01
CA LEU A 86 -9.45 6.14 8.86
C LEU A 86 -9.05 6.03 7.39
N GLU A 87 -9.93 5.51 6.52
CA GLU A 87 -9.68 5.47 5.08
C GLU A 87 -9.59 6.88 4.45
N LYS A 88 -10.36 7.85 4.96
CA LYS A 88 -10.32 9.25 4.49
C LYS A 88 -9.04 9.95 4.92
N ASP A 89 -8.59 9.74 6.15
CA ASP A 89 -7.39 10.39 6.68
C ASP A 89 -6.11 9.73 6.15
N MET A 90 -6.10 8.41 5.92
CA MET A 90 -5.04 7.72 5.15
C MET A 90 -4.87 8.34 3.75
N LYS A 91 -5.98 8.61 3.05
CA LYS A 91 -5.94 9.24 1.71
C LYS A 91 -5.44 10.69 1.75
N LYS A 92 -5.75 11.46 2.80
CA LYS A 92 -5.21 12.83 2.99
C LYS A 92 -3.72 12.82 3.31
N ALA A 93 -3.26 11.90 4.15
CA ALA A 93 -1.84 11.73 4.47
C ALA A 93 -1.04 11.31 3.23
N ALA A 94 -1.57 10.38 2.42
CA ALA A 94 -1.01 10.00 1.13
C ALA A 94 -0.96 11.18 0.14
N ALA A 95 -1.97 12.06 0.14
CA ALA A 95 -2.00 13.26 -0.70
C ALA A 95 -1.01 14.35 -0.24
N ALA A 96 -0.72 14.42 1.06
CA ALA A 96 0.29 15.28 1.65
C ALA A 96 1.71 14.69 1.61
N LEU A 97 1.89 13.51 0.97
CA LEU A 97 3.15 12.75 0.84
C LEU A 97 3.73 12.24 2.17
N ALA A 98 2.94 12.21 3.24
CA ALA A 98 3.29 11.63 4.54
C ALA A 98 2.96 10.13 4.57
N PHE A 99 3.77 9.33 3.87
CA PHE A 99 3.50 7.90 3.69
C PHE A 99 3.66 7.08 4.96
N GLU A 100 4.52 7.49 5.89
CA GLU A 100 4.65 6.85 7.21
C GLU A 100 3.37 6.95 8.02
N GLU A 101 2.68 8.09 8.00
CA GLU A 101 1.40 8.29 8.71
C GLU A 101 0.22 7.65 7.98
N ALA A 102 0.21 7.67 6.64
CA ALA A 102 -0.70 6.84 5.85
C ALA A 102 -0.48 5.35 6.14
N ALA A 103 0.80 5.02 6.34
CA ALA A 103 1.38 3.87 6.98
C ALA A 103 1.07 3.71 8.47
N ARG A 104 0.17 4.42 9.11
CA ARG A 104 -0.30 4.00 10.46
C ARG A 104 -1.79 3.75 10.48
N LEU A 105 -2.46 4.44 9.57
CA LEU A 105 -3.90 4.51 9.45
C LEU A 105 -4.49 3.30 8.71
N ARG A 106 -3.79 2.64 7.77
CA ARG A 106 -4.33 1.45 7.04
C ARG A 106 -4.55 0.23 7.92
N ASP A 107 -3.75 -0.05 8.93
CA ASP A 107 -3.86 -1.30 9.67
C ASP A 107 -4.30 -1.14 11.12
N MET A 108 -4.36 0.09 11.58
CA MET A 108 -5.50 0.51 12.41
C MET A 108 -6.86 0.32 11.69
N LEU A 109 -6.91 0.46 10.36
CA LEU A 109 -8.12 0.20 9.56
C LEU A 109 -8.35 -1.30 9.27
N VAL A 110 -7.31 -2.10 9.06
CA VAL A 110 -7.40 -3.57 8.94
C VAL A 110 -7.84 -4.20 10.26
N SER A 111 -7.30 -3.78 11.41
CA SER A 111 -7.75 -4.27 12.72
C SER A 111 -9.22 -3.95 13.01
N VAL A 112 -9.70 -2.75 12.64
CA VAL A 112 -11.13 -2.36 12.71
C VAL A 112 -12.00 -3.17 11.74
N LYS A 113 -11.54 -3.42 10.51
CA LYS A 113 -12.28 -4.20 9.49
C LYS A 113 -12.31 -5.70 9.78
N GLY A 114 -11.24 -6.26 10.35
CA GLY A 114 -11.18 -7.64 10.81
C GLY A 114 -12.25 -7.95 11.86
N ARG A 115 -12.50 -7.01 12.78
CA ARG A 115 -13.53 -7.15 13.83
C ARG A 115 -14.96 -7.03 13.32
N LEU A 116 -15.18 -6.13 12.36
CA LEU A 116 -16.47 -6.04 11.68
C LEU A 116 -16.87 -7.38 11.04
N ASN A 117 -15.90 -8.11 10.50
CA ASN A 117 -16.13 -9.39 9.83
C ASN A 117 -16.17 -10.59 10.79
N SER A 118 -15.70 -10.47 12.03
CA SER A 118 -15.75 -11.55 13.04
C SER A 118 -17.02 -11.52 13.92
N GLU A 119 -17.81 -10.43 13.87
CA GLU A 119 -19.13 -10.30 14.52
C GLU A 119 -20.31 -10.71 13.60
N ASP A 120 -20.05 -11.21 12.39
CA ASP A 120 -21.00 -11.85 11.47
C ASP A 120 -20.95 -13.39 11.59
#